data_AF-A0A832PY51-F1
#
_entry.id   AF-A0A832PY51-F1
#
_cell.length_a   1.000
_cell.length_b   1.000
_cell.length_c   1.000
_cell.angle_alpha   90.00
_cell.angle_beta   90.00
_cell.angle_gamma   90.00
#
_symmetry.space_group_name_H-M   'P 1'
#
loop_
_entity.id
_entity.type
_entity.pdbx_description
1 polymer ?
#
loop_
_entity_poly.entity_id
_entity_poly.type
_entity_poly.pdbx_seq_one_letter_code
_entity_poly.pdbx_strand_id
1 'polypeptide(L)'
;MARISKRNNKPKKKFYKRKGFFLIIGIIIGVVFVAGLYQTSVYFSTNESCMMCHVHPHAEESWELSVHVNNGSGVMVNCVDCHLPPKDDTWAHYTAKLALGARDVWGYITKDSADFNWDMKSELEHAVKYIPNES
;
A
#
# COMPACT_ATOMS: atom_id res chain seq x y z
N MET A 1 65.10 41.40 7.45
CA MET A 1 63.87 41.53 6.64
C MET A 1 63.13 40.19 6.63
N ALA A 2 61.93 40.14 7.22
CA ALA A 2 61.16 38.92 7.41
C ALA A 2 60.45 38.47 6.10
N ARG A 3 60.57 37.19 5.73
CA ARG A 3 59.82 36.59 4.62
C ARG A 3 58.42 36.22 5.11
N ILE A 4 57.41 36.97 4.66
CA ILE A 4 55.99 36.67 4.91
C ILE A 4 55.59 35.45 4.06
N SER A 5 55.33 34.32 4.72
CA SER A 5 54.77 33.13 4.09
C SER A 5 53.28 33.36 3.77
N LYS A 6 52.94 33.47 2.48
CA LYS A 6 51.54 33.47 2.02
C LYS A 6 50.99 32.04 2.09
N ARG A 7 50.22 31.75 3.15
CA ARG A 7 49.44 30.51 3.25
C ARG A 7 48.31 30.53 2.22
N ASN A 8 48.49 29.79 1.13
CA ASN A 8 47.48 29.62 0.08
C ASN A 8 46.32 28.73 0.58
N ASN A 9 45.22 29.35 1.01
CA ASN A 9 43.96 28.65 1.27
C ASN A 9 43.24 28.37 -0.05
N LYS A 10 43.44 27.17 -0.63
CA LYS A 10 42.68 26.72 -1.81
C LYS A 10 41.19 26.54 -1.45
N PRO A 11 40.26 26.96 -2.32
CA PRO A 11 38.85 27.06 -1.97
C PRO A 11 38.22 25.65 -1.85
N LYS A 12 37.67 25.32 -0.68
CA LYS A 12 36.90 24.09 -0.43
C LYS A 12 35.60 23.97 -1.28
N LYS A 13 35.33 24.91 -2.19
CA LYS A 13 34.11 24.98 -3.04
C LYS A 13 33.84 23.72 -3.88
N LYS A 14 34.88 23.04 -4.39
CA LYS A 14 34.69 21.84 -5.26
C LYS A 14 34.20 20.61 -4.49
N PHE A 15 34.57 20.49 -3.21
CA PHE A 15 34.18 19.38 -2.35
C PHE A 15 32.72 19.52 -1.86
N TYR A 16 32.31 20.74 -1.49
CA TYR A 16 30.92 21.02 -1.12
C TYR A 16 29.96 20.90 -2.31
N LYS A 17 30.38 21.27 -3.53
CA LYS A 17 29.58 21.05 -4.76
C LYS A 17 29.32 19.56 -5.05
N ARG A 18 30.30 18.67 -4.85
CA ARG A 18 30.12 17.22 -5.04
C ARG A 18 29.16 16.63 -4.00
N LYS A 19 29.29 17.01 -2.73
CA LYS A 19 28.38 16.54 -1.67
C LYS A 19 26.94 17.02 -1.86
N GLY A 20 26.75 18.28 -2.27
CA GLY A 20 25.43 18.82 -2.58
C GLY A 20 24.76 18.10 -3.76
N PHE A 21 25.52 17.74 -4.79
CA PHE A 21 25.01 16.97 -5.92
C PHE A 21 24.49 15.57 -5.51
N PHE A 22 25.27 14.82 -4.72
CA PHE A 22 24.82 13.52 -4.21
C PHE A 22 23.61 13.63 -3.27
N LEU A 23 23.54 14.70 -2.47
CA LEU A 23 22.39 14.96 -1.62
C LEU A 23 21.13 15.21 -2.45
N ILE A 24 21.21 16.05 -3.48
CA ILE A 24 20.07 16.33 -4.37
C ILE A 24 19.62 15.06 -5.10
N ILE A 25 20.55 14.26 -5.63
CA ILE A 25 20.21 12.96 -6.25
C ILE A 25 19.54 12.04 -5.23
N GLY A 26 20.07 11.94 -4.01
CA GLY A 26 19.48 11.13 -2.95
C GLY A 26 18.05 11.56 -2.61
N ILE A 27 17.79 12.87 -2.55
CA ILE A 27 16.43 13.41 -2.37
C ILE A 27 15.53 13.02 -3.53
N ILE A 28 15.98 13.19 -4.78
CA ILE A 28 15.17 12.84 -5.96
C ILE A 28 14.81 11.36 -5.94
N ILE A 29 15.79 10.49 -5.69
CA ILE A 29 15.57 9.05 -5.58
C ILE A 29 14.59 8.75 -4.44
N GLY A 30 14.76 9.37 -3.27
CA GLY A 30 13.85 9.20 -2.13
C GLY A 30 12.43 9.61 -2.45
N VAL A 31 12.23 10.75 -3.11
CA VAL A 31 10.90 11.24 -3.52
C VAL A 31 10.26 10.28 -4.51
N VAL A 32 11.00 9.85 -5.56
CA VAL A 32 10.50 8.90 -6.55
C VAL A 32 10.15 7.57 -5.89
N PHE A 33 10.97 7.09 -4.96
CA PHE A 33 10.73 5.86 -4.23
C PHE A 33 9.47 5.91 -3.37
N VAL A 34 9.32 6.97 -2.56
CA VAL A 34 8.12 7.16 -1.72
C VAL A 34 6.86 7.34 -2.58
N ALA A 35 6.94 8.12 -3.66
CA ALA A 35 5.83 8.29 -4.59
C ALA A 35 5.44 6.95 -5.25
N GLY A 36 6.42 6.14 -5.62
CA GLY A 36 6.20 4.80 -6.15
C GLY A 36 5.50 3.90 -5.14
N LEU A 37 6.00 3.82 -3.91
CA LEU A 37 5.37 3.03 -2.85
C LEU A 37 3.92 3.47 -2.56
N TYR A 38 3.68 4.78 -2.50
CA TYR A 38 2.34 5.32 -2.30
C TYR A 38 1.41 4.92 -3.45
N GLN A 39 1.84 5.10 -4.70
CA GLN A 39 1.04 4.75 -5.86
C GLN A 39 0.75 3.25 -5.92
N THR A 40 1.73 2.41 -5.60
CA THR A 40 1.56 0.96 -5.50
C THR A 40 0.54 0.61 -4.41
N SER A 41 0.60 1.28 -3.24
CA SER A 41 -0.39 1.07 -2.18
C SER A 41 -1.81 1.46 -2.61
N VAL A 42 -1.96 2.55 -3.37
CA VAL A 42 -3.26 3.00 -3.88
C VAL A 42 -3.79 2.00 -4.92
N TYR A 43 -2.92 1.54 -5.82
CA TYR A 43 -3.28 0.55 -6.83
C TYR A 43 -3.77 -0.75 -6.21
N PHE A 44 -3.08 -1.30 -5.19
CA PHE A 44 -3.52 -2.47 -4.45
C PHE A 44 -4.66 -2.19 -3.44
N SER A 45 -5.31 -1.04 -3.55
CA SER A 45 -6.52 -0.70 -2.79
C SER A 45 -7.73 -0.47 -3.71
N THR A 46 -7.60 -0.65 -5.03
CA THR A 46 -8.75 -0.54 -5.94
C THR A 46 -9.54 -1.84 -5.98
N ASN A 47 -10.83 -1.76 -6.32
CA ASN A 47 -11.72 -2.93 -6.34
C ASN A 47 -11.23 -3.98 -7.35
N GLU A 48 -10.72 -3.54 -8.50
CA GLU A 48 -10.17 -4.43 -9.54
C GLU A 48 -8.92 -5.16 -9.02
N SER A 49 -8.07 -4.47 -8.26
CA SER A 49 -6.85 -5.07 -7.73
C SER A 49 -7.11 -6.16 -6.69
N CYS A 50 -8.20 -6.03 -5.93
CA CYS A 50 -8.63 -7.06 -4.98
C CYS A 50 -8.89 -8.37 -5.73
N MET A 51 -9.61 -8.31 -6.85
CA MET A 51 -10.01 -9.50 -7.61
C MET A 51 -8.85 -10.18 -8.36
N MET A 52 -7.71 -9.51 -8.53
CA MET A 52 -6.54 -10.10 -9.19
C MET A 52 -5.88 -11.22 -8.37
N CYS A 53 -5.99 -11.17 -7.05
CA CYS A 53 -5.33 -12.13 -6.15
C CYS A 53 -6.27 -12.71 -5.09
N HIS A 54 -7.31 -11.95 -4.69
CA HIS A 54 -8.32 -12.39 -3.74
C HIS A 54 -9.31 -13.30 -4.46
N VAL A 55 -9.05 -14.60 -4.42
CA VAL A 55 -9.95 -15.57 -5.04
C VAL A 55 -11.20 -15.67 -4.19
N HIS A 56 -12.31 -15.14 -4.70
CA HIS A 56 -13.63 -15.30 -4.10
C HIS A 56 -14.67 -15.23 -5.22
N PRO A 57 -15.04 -16.36 -5.85
CA PRO A 57 -15.76 -16.37 -7.13
C PRO A 57 -17.10 -15.62 -7.10
N HIS A 58 -17.71 -15.48 -5.92
CA HIS A 58 -19.01 -14.82 -5.73
C HIS A 58 -18.93 -13.42 -5.10
N ALA A 59 -17.76 -12.95 -4.63
CA ALA A 59 -17.68 -11.70 -3.86
C ALA A 59 -17.91 -10.47 -4.74
N GLU A 60 -17.29 -10.42 -5.91
CA GLU A 60 -17.43 -9.30 -6.84
C GLU A 60 -18.87 -9.17 -7.32
N GLU A 61 -19.45 -10.24 -7.86
CA GLU A 61 -20.83 -10.23 -8.34
C GLU A 61 -21.82 -9.85 -7.22
N SER A 62 -21.66 -10.41 -6.02
CA SER A 62 -22.52 -10.06 -4.90
C SER A 62 -22.35 -8.60 -4.45
N TRP A 63 -21.14 -8.05 -4.47
CA TRP A 63 -20.87 -6.64 -4.18
C TRP A 63 -21.47 -5.72 -5.25
N GLU A 64 -21.28 -6.00 -6.53
CA GLU A 64 -21.82 -5.22 -7.66
C GLU A 64 -23.35 -5.18 -7.66
N LEU A 65 -23.99 -6.29 -7.33
CA LEU A 65 -25.45 -6.39 -7.22
C LEU A 65 -26.00 -5.81 -5.90
N SER A 66 -25.13 -5.54 -4.91
CA SER A 66 -25.55 -5.01 -3.61
C SER A 66 -25.80 -3.50 -3.62
N VAL A 67 -26.38 -3.02 -2.52
CA VAL A 67 -26.55 -1.58 -2.26
C VAL A 67 -25.23 -0.81 -2.14
N HIS A 68 -24.09 -1.49 -2.03
CA HIS A 68 -22.78 -0.83 -2.01
C HIS A 68 -22.40 -0.21 -3.35
N VAL A 69 -22.95 -0.72 -4.45
CA VAL A 69 -22.74 -0.21 -5.82
C VAL A 69 -24.05 0.27 -6.43
N ASN A 70 -25.10 -0.53 -6.35
CA ASN A 70 -26.40 -0.26 -6.97
C ASN A 70 -27.37 0.41 -5.98
N ASN A 71 -27.16 1.69 -5.71
CA ASN A 71 -28.04 2.48 -4.84
C ASN A 71 -28.47 3.81 -5.49
N GLY A 72 -29.55 4.41 -4.98
CA GLY A 72 -30.08 5.68 -5.48
C GLY A 72 -29.27 6.93 -5.08
N SER A 73 -28.24 6.79 -4.24
CA SER A 73 -27.43 7.91 -3.74
C SER A 73 -26.26 8.28 -4.66
N GLY A 74 -25.85 7.36 -5.55
CA GLY A 74 -24.70 7.53 -6.42
C GLY A 74 -23.34 7.41 -5.72
N VAL A 75 -23.31 7.05 -4.43
CA VAL A 75 -22.09 6.75 -3.69
C VAL A 75 -21.75 5.27 -3.81
N MET A 76 -20.50 4.97 -4.14
CA MET A 76 -19.96 3.61 -4.16
C MET A 76 -19.12 3.36 -2.91
N VAL A 77 -19.39 2.26 -2.21
CA VAL A 77 -18.54 1.77 -1.11
C VAL A 77 -17.55 0.76 -1.69
N ASN A 78 -16.26 1.06 -1.56
CA ASN A 78 -15.18 0.21 -2.08
C ASN A 78 -14.88 -0.93 -1.11
N CYS A 79 -14.26 -2.00 -1.61
CA CYS A 79 -13.87 -3.14 -0.80
C CYS A 79 -13.04 -2.73 0.44
N VAL A 80 -12.06 -1.84 0.23
CA VAL A 80 -11.15 -1.37 1.29
C VAL A 80 -11.83 -0.49 2.35
N ASP A 81 -13.00 0.08 2.05
CA ASP A 81 -13.70 0.97 2.99
C ASP A 81 -14.27 0.18 4.19
N CYS A 82 -14.52 -1.12 4.02
CA CYS A 82 -14.93 -2.03 5.09
C CYS A 82 -13.83 -3.04 5.49
N HIS A 83 -12.93 -3.40 4.57
CA HIS A 83 -11.92 -4.44 4.82
C HIS A 83 -10.60 -3.93 5.42
N LEU A 84 -10.38 -2.61 5.46
CA LEU A 84 -9.23 -2.00 6.11
C LEU A 84 -9.69 -0.97 7.14
N PRO A 85 -8.91 -0.76 8.22
CA PRO A 85 -9.15 0.36 9.13
C PRO A 85 -9.19 1.69 8.37
N PRO A 86 -9.90 2.70 8.87
CA PRO A 86 -9.96 3.98 8.19
C PRO A 86 -8.57 4.65 8.13
N LYS A 87 -8.36 5.47 7.09
CA LYS A 87 -7.02 6.00 6.74
C LYS A 87 -6.50 7.04 7.74
N ASP A 88 -7.37 7.57 8.59
CA ASP A 88 -7.01 8.47 9.68
C ASP A 88 -6.14 7.76 10.72
N ASP A 89 -6.43 6.49 11.05
CA ASP A 89 -5.48 5.61 11.73
C ASP A 89 -4.49 4.99 10.72
N THR A 90 -3.49 5.79 10.36
CA THR A 90 -2.45 5.38 9.41
C THR A 90 -1.73 4.09 9.86
N TRP A 91 -1.46 3.94 11.16
CA TRP A 91 -0.68 2.79 11.63
C TRP A 91 -1.50 1.51 11.57
N ALA A 92 -2.74 1.54 12.06
CA ALA A 92 -3.66 0.42 11.93
C ALA A 92 -3.93 0.07 10.47
N HIS A 93 -4.20 1.07 9.63
CA HIS A 93 -4.50 0.90 8.20
C HIS A 93 -3.39 0.15 7.46
N TYR A 94 -2.15 0.65 7.52
CA TYR A 94 -1.04 0.06 6.78
C TYR A 94 -0.57 -1.27 7.38
N THR A 95 -0.66 -1.45 8.69
CA THR A 95 -0.33 -2.73 9.34
C THR A 95 -1.31 -3.82 8.95
N ALA A 96 -2.62 -3.53 9.01
CA ALA A 96 -3.66 -4.46 8.58
C ALA A 96 -3.54 -4.78 7.08
N LYS A 97 -3.31 -3.76 6.24
CA LYS A 97 -3.10 -3.93 4.80
C LYS A 97 -1.96 -4.89 4.48
N LEU A 98 -0.81 -4.74 5.16
CA LEU A 98 0.32 -5.63 4.99
C LEU A 98 0.04 -7.05 5.48
N ALA A 99 -0.60 -7.20 6.64
CA ALA A 99 -0.89 -8.51 7.23
C ALA A 99 -1.90 -9.31 6.37
N LEU A 100 -3.00 -8.67 5.96
CA LEU A 100 -4.02 -9.29 5.12
C LEU A 100 -3.48 -9.58 3.72
N GLY A 101 -2.80 -8.62 3.10
CA GLY A 101 -2.20 -8.79 1.77
C GLY A 101 -1.16 -9.91 1.72
N ALA A 102 -0.28 -10.02 2.73
CA ALA A 102 0.69 -11.11 2.81
C ALA A 102 0.01 -12.48 2.94
N ARG A 103 -1.09 -12.56 3.68
CA ARG A 103 -1.87 -13.79 3.85
C ARG A 103 -2.57 -14.19 2.55
N ASP A 104 -3.13 -13.23 1.83
CA ASP A 104 -3.79 -13.47 0.55
C ASP A 104 -2.79 -13.93 -0.52
N VAL A 105 -1.62 -13.29 -0.61
CA VAL A 105 -0.53 -13.72 -1.50
C VAL A 105 -0.06 -15.13 -1.14
N TRP A 106 0.13 -15.43 0.15
CA TRP A 106 0.50 -16.76 0.59
C TRP A 106 -0.57 -17.80 0.22
N GLY A 107 -1.85 -17.48 0.44
CA GLY A 107 -2.97 -18.33 0.06
C GLY A 107 -3.00 -18.60 -1.44
N TYR A 108 -2.87 -17.56 -2.26
CA TYR A 108 -2.85 -17.63 -3.71
C TYR A 108 -1.70 -18.50 -4.26
N ILE A 109 -0.51 -18.41 -3.66
CA ILE A 109 0.67 -19.16 -4.13
C ILE A 109 0.66 -20.62 -3.63
N THR A 110 0.16 -20.88 -2.41
CA THR A 110 0.36 -22.17 -1.74
C THR A 110 -0.86 -23.08 -1.73
N LYS A 111 -2.04 -22.59 -2.10
CA LYS A 111 -3.30 -23.35 -2.03
C LYS A 111 -4.06 -23.27 -3.35
N ASP A 112 -4.75 -24.35 -3.68
CA ASP A 112 -5.71 -24.33 -4.78
C ASP A 112 -7.06 -23.82 -4.28
N SER A 113 -7.58 -22.80 -4.94
CA SER A 113 -8.90 -22.25 -4.66
C SER A 113 -10.05 -23.22 -4.91
N ALA A 114 -9.83 -24.24 -5.75
CA ALA A 114 -10.82 -25.28 -6.03
C ALA A 114 -11.06 -26.22 -4.83
N ASP A 115 -10.09 -26.32 -3.91
CA ASP A 115 -10.18 -27.17 -2.72
C ASP A 115 -10.95 -26.49 -1.57
N PHE A 116 -11.36 -25.23 -1.73
CA PHE A 116 -12.06 -24.49 -0.69
C PHE A 116 -13.56 -24.72 -0.73
N ASN A 117 -14.13 -25.06 0.44
CA ASN A 117 -15.58 -25.01 0.65
C ASN A 117 -16.01 -23.54 0.83
N TRP A 118 -16.40 -22.91 -0.27
CA TRP A 118 -16.82 -21.51 -0.31
C TRP A 118 -18.12 -21.25 0.46
N ASP A 119 -19.05 -22.20 0.45
CA ASP A 119 -20.32 -22.09 1.17
C ASP A 119 -20.07 -21.92 2.68
N MET A 120 -19.29 -22.83 3.27
CA MET A 120 -18.88 -22.74 4.67
C MET A 120 -18.10 -21.44 4.96
N LYS A 121 -17.19 -21.04 4.07
CA LYS A 121 -16.38 -19.83 4.28
C LYS A 121 -17.19 -18.54 4.19
N SER A 122 -18.30 -18.56 3.45
CA SER A 122 -19.21 -17.42 3.30
C SER A 122 -20.11 -17.22 4.53
N GLU A 123 -20.23 -18.22 5.40
CA GLU A 123 -20.97 -18.10 6.65
C GLU A 123 -20.34 -17.02 7.53
N LEU A 124 -21.20 -16.20 8.17
CA LEU A 124 -20.78 -15.02 8.93
C LEU A 124 -19.74 -15.36 10.01
N GLU A 125 -19.92 -16.50 10.70
CA GLU A 125 -19.01 -16.97 11.76
C GLU A 125 -17.57 -17.19 11.25
N HIS A 126 -17.42 -17.53 9.97
CA HIS A 126 -16.15 -17.78 9.32
C HIS A 126 -15.60 -16.54 8.59
N ALA A 127 -16.48 -15.73 8.00
CA ALA A 127 -16.11 -14.55 7.21
C ALA A 127 -15.55 -13.39 8.05
N VAL A 128 -16.15 -13.10 9.22
CA VAL A 128 -15.77 -11.93 10.04
C VAL A 128 -14.43 -12.07 10.74
N LYS A 129 -13.90 -13.30 10.85
CA LYS A 129 -12.67 -13.58 11.61
C LYS A 129 -11.43 -12.86 11.10
N TYR A 130 -11.45 -12.43 9.84
CA TYR A 130 -10.28 -11.88 9.16
C TYR A 130 -10.42 -10.40 8.81
N ILE A 131 -11.54 -9.77 9.17
CA ILE A 131 -11.75 -8.34 8.96
C ILE A 131 -11.39 -7.63 10.27
N PRO A 132 -10.43 -6.68 10.27
CA PRO A 132 -10.13 -5.87 11.44
C PRO A 132 -11.40 -5.14 11.87
N ASN A 133 -11.83 -5.35 13.11
CA ASN A 133 -13.06 -4.76 13.63
C ASN A 133 -12.73 -3.39 14.24
N GLU A 134 -12.41 -2.43 13.38
CA GLU A 134 -11.99 -1.07 13.76
C GLU A 134 -12.79 0.02 13.00
N SER A 135 -14.03 -0.31 12.63
CA SER A 135 -14.98 0.66 12.07
C SER A 135 -15.65 1.54 13.11
#